data_AF-A0A916F7A0-F1
#
_entry.id   AF-A0A916F7A0-F1
#
_cell.length_a   1.000
_cell.length_b   1.000
_cell.length_c   1.000
_cell.angle_alpha   90.00
_cell.angle_beta   90.00
_cell.angle_gamma   90.00
#
_symmetry.space_group_name_H-M   'P 1'
#
loop_
_entity.id
_entity.type
_entity.pdbx_description
1 polymer ?
#
loop_
_entity_poly.entity_id
_entity_poly.type
_entity_poly.pdbx_seq_one_letter_code
_entity_poly.pdbx_strand_id
1 'polypeptide(L)' 'AQLPTSHRMVFRADSGFFVGALMDFLDAGGHGYLIKVKLK' A
#
# COMPACT_ATOMS: atom_id res chain seq x y z
N ALA A 1 -6.29 20.55 8.56
CA ALA A 1 -7.15 19.45 8.10
C ALA A 1 -7.15 18.38 9.18
N GLN A 2 -8.31 17.88 9.60
CA GLN A 2 -8.41 16.81 10.60
C GLN A 2 -8.92 15.55 9.89
N LEU A 3 -8.12 14.49 9.91
CA LEU A 3 -8.55 13.19 9.41
C LEU A 3 -9.60 12.62 10.37
N PRO A 4 -10.73 12.08 9.88
CA PRO A 4 -11.74 11.53 10.76
C PRO A 4 -11.23 10.33 11.61
N THR A 5 -11.97 9.96 12.64
CA THR A 5 -11.47 9.06 13.71
C THR A 5 -11.15 7.63 13.24
N SER A 6 -11.72 7.20 12.12
CA SER A 6 -11.42 5.90 11.49
C SER A 6 -11.04 6.10 10.03
N HIS A 7 -9.76 5.84 9.69
CA HIS A 7 -9.22 5.89 8.32
C HIS A 7 -8.51 4.59 8.01
N ARG A 8 -8.80 4.01 6.85
CA ARG A 8 -7.99 2.95 6.28
C ARG A 8 -7.00 3.55 5.28
N MET A 9 -5.71 3.45 5.57
CA MET A 9 -4.67 3.84 4.64
C MET A 9 -4.48 2.76 3.58
N VAL A 10 -4.44 3.16 2.31
CA VAL A 10 -4.17 2.27 1.17
C VAL A 10 -3.04 2.86 0.33
N PHE A 11 -1.99 2.09 0.12
CA PHE A 11 -0.82 2.50 -0.67
C PHE A 11 -0.97 2.08 -2.12
N ARG A 12 -0.77 3.00 -3.06
CA ARG A 12 -0.86 2.72 -4.50
C ARG A 12 0.40 3.16 -5.22
N ALA A 13 1.04 2.23 -5.92
CA ALA A 13 2.21 2.49 -6.75
C ALA A 13 2.31 1.45 -7.90
N ASP A 14 3.29 1.63 -8.78
CA ASP A 14 3.63 0.64 -9.80
C ASP A 14 4.33 -0.57 -9.18
N SER A 15 4.19 -1.74 -9.82
CA SER A 15 4.89 -2.97 -9.44
C SER A 15 6.40 -2.80 -9.21
N GLY A 16 7.08 -1.91 -9.95
CA GLY A 16 8.51 -1.66 -9.76
C GLY A 16 8.87 -0.94 -8.44
N PHE A 17 7.89 -0.41 -7.71
CA PHE A 17 8.10 0.25 -6.42
C PHE A 17 7.89 -0.69 -5.22
N PHE A 18 7.06 -1.72 -5.38
CA PHE A 18 6.79 -2.69 -4.32
C PHE A 18 7.91 -3.74 -4.27
N VAL A 19 8.59 -3.83 -3.12
CA VAL A 19 9.59 -4.84 -2.81
C VAL A 19 9.12 -5.68 -1.63
N GLY A 20 9.59 -6.93 -1.51
CA GLY A 20 9.12 -7.87 -0.48
C GLY A 20 9.11 -7.28 0.94
N ALA A 21 10.21 -6.67 1.38
CA ALA A 21 10.31 -6.06 2.70
C ALA A 21 9.29 -4.92 2.94
N LEU A 22 8.92 -4.17 1.89
CA LEU A 22 7.88 -3.14 1.99
C LEU A 22 6.50 -3.79 2.14
N MET A 23 6.23 -4.86 1.39
CA MET A 23 4.97 -5.59 1.49
C MET A 23 4.81 -6.22 2.88
N ASP A 24 5.86 -6.89 3.39
CA ASP A 24 5.88 -7.46 4.72
C ASP A 24 5.61 -6.42 5.81
N PHE A 25 6.20 -5.23 5.69
CA PHE A 25 5.95 -4.11 6.60
C PHE A 25 4.51 -3.61 6.54
N LEU A 26 3.94 -3.49 5.34
CA LEU A 26 2.56 -3.04 5.16
C LEU A 26 1.56 -4.05 5.72
N ASP A 27 1.80 -5.34 5.50
CA ASP A 27 0.96 -6.43 5.99
C ASP A 27 1.02 -6.53 7.52
N ALA A 28 2.21 -6.39 8.13
CA ALA A 28 2.37 -6.33 9.58
C ALA A 28 1.63 -5.13 10.23
N GLY A 29 1.53 -4.01 9.51
CA GLY A 29 0.78 -2.83 9.92
C GLY A 29 -0.72 -2.87 9.64
N GLY A 30 -1.22 -3.93 8.99
CA GLY A 30 -2.62 -4.03 8.57
C GLY A 30 -3.02 -3.03 7.48
N HIS A 31 -2.05 -2.53 6.70
CA HIS A 31 -2.30 -1.56 5.64
C HIS A 31 -2.77 -2.25 4.36
N GLY A 32 -3.67 -1.59 3.62
CA GLY A 32 -4.01 -2.05 2.28
C GLY A 32 -2.99 -1.56 1.25
N TYR A 33 -2.82 -2.30 0.16
CA TYR A 33 -2.09 -1.79 -1.00
C TYR A 33 -2.75 -2.22 -2.32
N LEU A 34 -2.52 -1.42 -3.35
CA LEU A 34 -3.05 -1.61 -4.69
C LEU A 34 -1.92 -1.43 -5.70
N ILE A 35 -1.48 -2.54 -6.28
CA ILE A 35 -0.30 -2.58 -7.14
C ILE A 35 -0.75 -2.42 -8.60
N LYS A 36 -0.23 -1.40 -9.28
CA LYS A 36 -0.42 -1.25 -10.72
C LYS A 36 0.62 -2.12 -11.45
N VAL A 37 0.15 -3.16 -12.12
CA VAL A 37 0.97 -3.99 -13.02
C VAL A 37 0.88 -3.47 -14.45
N LYS A 38 2.01 -3.44 -15.17
CA LYS A 38 2.03 -3.21 -16.62
C LYS A 38 2.04 -4.56 -17.32
N LEU A 39 0.93 -4.89 -17.97
CA LEU A 39 0.86 -6.03 -18.88
C LEU A 39 1.52 -5.61 -20.20
N LYS A 40 2.35 -6.50 -20.76
CA LYS A 40 2.89 -6.37 -22.11
C LYS A 40 1.92 -6.98 -23.11
#